data_AF-A0A961I583-F1
#
_entry.id   AF-A0A961I583-F1
#
_cell.length_a   1.000
_cell.length_b   1.000
_cell.length_c   1.000
_cell.angle_alpha   90.00
_cell.angle_beta   90.00
_cell.angle_gamma   90.00
#
_symmetry.space_group_name_H-M   'P 1'
#
loop_
_entity.id
_entity.type
_entity.pdbx_description
1 polymer ?
#
loop_
_entity_poly.entity_id
_entity_poly.type
_entity_poly.pdbx_seq_one_letter_code
_entity_poly.pdbx_strand_id
1 'polypeptide(L)'
;TKELKHALIGAYRTEIEKRYNRSNIERFAEFNVLSYERIAELRSFFLEHIYPPAAERERRDQAFDNLGVVITSPRKMLPLSGTALSSIWKLGRNFPAAVKAAFNTLRLYIESNRLEELLLRIARESNVPPGDIEKQAVLARIMRGLPQKEVDKFRQDLLQLFESLANVPLLRSSLQIMEHSREIMQNRADIYTADERAGLEVGYAMLTAGLHFFEQMSAQEAQLVLHGIDTIEIDWYNRMIAETPSIQN
;
A
#
# COMPACT_ATOMS: atom_id res chain seq x y z
N THR A 1 -2.64 22.30 -6.49
CA THR A 1 -1.21 22.67 -6.50
C THR A 1 -0.40 21.55 -5.85
N LYS A 2 0.94 21.54 -5.99
CA LYS A 2 1.83 20.57 -5.31
C LYS A 2 1.66 20.63 -3.78
N GLU A 3 1.54 21.84 -3.24
CA GLU A 3 1.28 22.09 -1.82
C GLU A 3 -0.02 21.43 -1.33
N LEU A 4 -1.12 21.56 -2.09
CA LEU A 4 -2.39 20.90 -1.77
C LEU A 4 -2.26 19.37 -1.72
N LYS A 5 -1.48 18.77 -2.65
CA LYS A 5 -1.19 17.33 -2.66
C LYS A 5 -0.45 16.92 -1.39
N HIS A 6 0.58 17.67 -1.01
CA HIS A 6 1.37 17.37 0.18
C HIS A 6 0.56 17.50 1.46
N ALA A 7 -0.26 18.55 1.58
CA ALA A 7 -1.17 18.72 2.71
C ALA A 7 -2.20 17.57 2.81
N LEU A 8 -2.75 17.12 1.67
CA LEU A 8 -3.67 15.97 1.64
C LEU A 8 -2.99 14.68 2.10
N ILE A 9 -1.79 14.40 1.59
CA ILE A 9 -1.00 13.24 2.02
C ILE A 9 -0.73 13.32 3.53
N GLY A 10 -0.33 14.50 4.03
CA GLY A 10 -0.10 14.73 5.46
C GLY A 10 -1.35 14.43 6.30
N ALA A 11 -2.48 15.02 5.95
CA ALA A 11 -3.74 14.81 6.67
C ALA A 11 -4.19 13.34 6.65
N TYR A 12 -4.09 12.67 5.50
CA TYR A 12 -4.46 11.24 5.42
C TYR A 12 -3.51 10.36 6.24
N ARG A 13 -2.22 10.67 6.30
CA ARG A 13 -1.26 9.99 7.19
C ARG A 13 -1.60 10.17 8.66
N THR A 14 -1.98 11.38 9.08
CA THR A 14 -2.46 11.63 10.44
C THR A 14 -3.70 10.78 10.75
N GLU A 15 -4.61 10.59 9.79
CA GLU A 15 -5.74 9.68 9.96
C GLU A 15 -5.33 8.21 10.04
N ILE A 16 -4.31 7.76 9.31
CA ILE A 16 -3.72 6.41 9.48
C ILE A 16 -3.16 6.26 10.90
N GLU A 17 -2.41 7.25 11.38
CA GLU A 17 -1.84 7.24 12.73
C GLU A 17 -2.91 7.13 13.81
N LYS A 18 -4.03 7.87 13.66
CA LYS A 18 -5.19 7.81 14.56
C LYS A 18 -5.89 6.45 14.49
N ARG A 19 -6.13 5.93 13.28
CA ARG A 19 -6.75 4.61 13.05
C ARG A 19 -5.97 3.51 13.77
N TYR A 20 -4.68 3.42 13.48
CA TYR A 20 -3.83 2.36 14.03
C TYR A 20 -3.14 2.77 15.34
N ASN A 21 -3.68 3.77 16.04
CA ASN A 21 -3.28 4.06 17.41
C ASN A 21 -3.87 3.00 18.34
N ARG A 22 -3.10 2.62 19.36
CA ARG A 22 -3.53 1.71 20.43
C ARG A 22 -4.92 2.04 20.97
N SER A 23 -5.17 3.29 21.35
CA SER A 23 -6.44 3.67 21.98
C SER A 23 -7.64 3.50 21.05
N ASN A 24 -7.43 3.55 19.74
CA ASN A 24 -8.50 3.27 18.76
C ASN A 24 -8.61 1.78 18.46
N ILE A 25 -7.47 1.07 18.33
CA ILE A 25 -7.42 -0.37 18.03
C ILE A 25 -8.09 -1.22 19.11
N GLU A 26 -7.98 -0.84 20.39
CA GLU A 26 -8.61 -1.56 21.51
C GLU A 26 -10.14 -1.67 21.40
N ARG A 27 -10.78 -0.90 20.50
CA ARG A 27 -12.22 -1.00 20.19
C ARG A 27 -12.57 -2.25 19.36
N PHE A 28 -11.58 -2.89 18.76
CA PHE A 28 -11.75 -3.98 17.79
C PHE A 28 -11.14 -5.27 18.34
N ALA A 29 -12.00 -6.23 18.69
CA ALA A 29 -11.59 -7.47 19.36
C ALA A 29 -10.63 -8.33 18.51
N GLU A 30 -10.66 -8.15 17.18
CA GLU A 30 -9.79 -8.80 16.21
C GLU A 30 -8.30 -8.58 16.48
N PHE A 31 -7.93 -7.43 17.04
CA PHE A 31 -6.54 -7.10 17.32
C PHE A 31 -6.07 -7.53 18.71
N ASN A 32 -6.94 -8.14 19.54
CA ASN A 32 -6.56 -8.64 20.87
C ASN A 32 -5.52 -9.77 20.81
N VAL A 33 -5.34 -10.38 19.64
CA VAL A 33 -4.29 -11.39 19.40
C VAL A 33 -2.91 -10.78 19.16
N LEU A 34 -2.82 -9.47 18.92
CA LEU A 34 -1.55 -8.79 18.69
C LEU A 34 -1.02 -8.15 19.96
N SER A 35 0.31 -8.21 20.14
CA SER A 35 0.98 -7.40 21.16
C SER A 35 1.04 -5.93 20.74
N TYR A 36 1.42 -5.05 21.67
CA TYR A 36 1.56 -3.62 21.40
C TYR A 36 2.63 -3.33 20.34
N GLU A 37 3.73 -4.08 20.36
CA GLU A 37 4.82 -3.99 19.40
C GLU A 37 4.32 -4.34 18.00
N ARG A 38 3.51 -5.41 17.89
CA ARG A 38 2.92 -5.86 16.63
C ARG A 38 1.90 -4.84 16.08
N ILE A 39 1.13 -4.19 16.93
CA ILE A 39 0.26 -3.08 16.53
C ILE A 39 1.08 -1.90 16.00
N ALA A 40 2.18 -1.56 16.67
CA ALA A 40 3.07 -0.50 16.22
C ALA A 40 3.76 -0.84 14.89
N GLU A 41 4.14 -2.10 14.68
CA GLU A 41 4.65 -2.58 13.40
C GLU A 41 3.60 -2.47 12.29
N LEU A 42 2.35 -2.85 12.54
CA LEU A 42 1.26 -2.70 11.56
C LEU A 42 1.08 -1.23 11.16
N ARG A 43 1.03 -0.33 12.14
CA ARG A 43 0.94 1.12 11.88
C ARG A 43 2.13 1.61 11.06
N SER A 44 3.34 1.20 11.42
CA SER A 44 4.56 1.59 10.70
C SER A 44 4.53 1.05 9.27
N PHE A 45 4.04 -0.18 9.07
CA PHE A 45 3.85 -0.76 7.75
C PHE A 45 2.94 0.10 6.86
N PHE A 46 1.79 0.53 7.37
CA PHE A 46 0.92 1.46 6.66
C PHE A 46 1.62 2.77 6.30
N LEU A 47 2.29 3.40 7.28
CA LEU A 47 2.88 4.72 7.11
C LEU A 47 4.19 4.71 6.31
N GLU A 48 4.89 3.60 6.23
CA GLU A 48 6.20 3.52 5.57
C GLU A 48 6.13 2.81 4.23
N HIS A 49 5.22 1.84 4.05
CA HIS A 49 5.14 1.02 2.84
C HIS A 49 3.90 1.25 2.00
N ILE A 50 2.75 1.60 2.59
CA ILE A 50 1.52 1.84 1.81
C ILE A 50 1.34 3.33 1.52
N TYR A 51 1.54 4.18 2.51
CA TYR A 51 1.23 5.61 2.42
C TYR A 51 2.35 6.50 3.01
N PRO A 52 3.55 6.51 2.38
CA PRO A 52 4.73 7.25 2.86
C PRO A 52 4.59 8.78 2.81
N PRO A 53 5.51 9.55 3.44
CA PRO A 53 5.51 11.01 3.36
C PRO A 53 5.55 11.52 1.92
N ALA A 54 5.02 12.72 1.67
CA ALA A 54 4.78 13.22 0.31
C ALA A 54 6.00 13.20 -0.62
N ALA A 55 7.19 13.57 -0.12
CA ALA A 55 8.42 13.53 -0.91
C ALA A 55 8.82 12.09 -1.31
N GLU A 56 8.64 11.14 -0.40
CA GLU A 56 8.90 9.72 -0.67
C GLU A 56 7.81 9.13 -1.57
N ARG A 57 6.56 9.56 -1.40
CA ARG A 57 5.44 9.15 -2.24
C ARG A 57 5.67 9.52 -3.71
N GLU A 58 6.08 10.76 -3.98
CA GLU A 58 6.43 11.19 -5.35
C GLU A 58 7.55 10.33 -5.96
N ARG A 59 8.58 9.99 -5.18
CA ARG A 59 9.67 9.12 -5.66
C ARG A 59 9.18 7.72 -5.98
N ARG A 60 8.33 7.14 -5.11
CA ARG A 60 7.81 5.78 -5.28
C ARG A 60 6.80 5.68 -6.41
N ASP A 61 5.95 6.68 -6.60
CA ASP A 61 5.03 6.75 -7.74
C ASP A 61 5.81 6.59 -9.05
N GLN A 62 6.87 7.39 -9.22
CA GLN A 62 7.74 7.32 -10.39
C GLN A 62 8.45 5.96 -10.51
N ALA A 63 8.88 5.39 -9.39
CA ALA A 63 9.56 4.09 -9.37
C ALA A 63 8.62 2.94 -9.79
N PHE A 64 7.37 2.95 -9.35
CA PHE A 64 6.37 1.96 -9.75
C PHE A 64 5.92 2.11 -11.21
N ASP A 65 5.75 3.35 -11.70
CA ASP A 65 5.47 3.59 -13.12
C ASP A 65 6.57 3.00 -14.01
N ASN A 66 7.83 3.24 -13.63
CA ASN A 66 9.00 2.69 -14.33
C ASN A 66 9.08 1.16 -14.22
N LEU A 67 8.74 0.58 -13.07
CA LEU A 67 8.69 -0.88 -12.93
C LEU A 67 7.59 -1.50 -13.82
N GLY A 68 6.46 -0.82 -13.98
CA GLY A 68 5.40 -1.23 -14.91
C GLY A 68 5.90 -1.34 -16.36
N VAL A 69 6.80 -0.46 -16.79
CA VAL A 69 7.45 -0.51 -18.11
C VAL A 69 8.34 -1.76 -18.25
N VAL A 70 9.04 -2.16 -17.19
CA VAL A 70 9.86 -3.38 -17.20
C VAL A 70 8.99 -4.61 -17.39
N ILE A 71 7.92 -4.73 -16.60
CA ILE A 71 7.01 -5.89 -16.60
C ILE A 71 6.31 -6.04 -17.96
N THR A 72 5.97 -4.92 -18.59
CA THR A 72 5.26 -4.90 -19.89
C THR A 72 6.20 -5.02 -21.10
N SER A 73 7.53 -5.00 -20.90
CA SER A 73 8.51 -5.07 -21.98
C SER A 73 9.11 -6.48 -22.15
N PRO A 74 8.82 -7.19 -23.27
CA PRO A 74 9.39 -8.51 -23.52
C PRO A 74 10.93 -8.50 -23.52
N ARG A 75 11.54 -7.46 -24.09
CA ARG A 75 13.00 -7.28 -24.13
C ARG A 75 13.62 -7.16 -22.74
N LYS A 76 12.94 -6.50 -21.80
CA LYS A 76 13.42 -6.33 -20.41
C LYS A 76 13.06 -7.52 -19.52
N MET A 77 12.00 -8.25 -19.85
CA MET A 77 11.62 -9.49 -19.15
C MET A 77 12.48 -10.70 -19.54
N LEU A 78 12.92 -10.78 -20.80
CA LEU A 78 13.72 -11.89 -21.32
C LEU A 78 14.97 -12.20 -20.46
N PRO A 79 15.83 -11.23 -20.09
CA PRO A 79 16.98 -11.49 -19.23
C PRO A 79 16.60 -11.99 -17.83
N LEU A 80 15.46 -11.53 -17.28
CA LEU A 80 14.94 -12.00 -16.00
C LEU A 80 14.42 -13.44 -16.09
N SER A 81 13.92 -13.85 -17.26
CA SER A 81 13.46 -15.22 -17.50
C SER A 81 14.59 -16.20 -17.85
N GLY A 82 15.67 -15.74 -18.49
CA GLY A 82 16.71 -16.59 -19.08
C GLY A 82 17.63 -17.29 -18.07
N THR A 83 17.90 -16.68 -16.92
CA THR A 83 18.58 -17.32 -15.79
C THR A 83 17.61 -17.87 -14.76
N ALA A 84 16.36 -17.38 -14.74
CA ALA A 84 15.33 -17.83 -13.82
C ALA A 84 14.63 -19.11 -14.28
N LEU A 85 14.85 -19.65 -15.49
CA LEU A 85 14.22 -20.93 -15.87
C LEU A 85 14.53 -22.07 -14.87
N SER A 86 15.68 -22.07 -14.17
CA SER A 86 15.95 -23.07 -13.11
C SER A 86 15.24 -22.75 -11.78
N SER A 87 15.11 -21.47 -11.41
CA SER A 87 14.42 -21.01 -10.18
C SER A 87 12.89 -21.00 -10.34
N ILE A 88 12.37 -20.61 -11.50
CA ILE A 88 10.96 -20.73 -11.93
C ILE A 88 10.55 -22.21 -11.96
N TRP A 89 11.44 -23.12 -12.39
CA TRP A 89 11.19 -24.56 -12.33
C TRP A 89 11.18 -25.09 -10.88
N LYS A 90 11.97 -24.51 -9.96
CA LYS A 90 11.88 -24.76 -8.49
C LYS A 90 10.59 -24.23 -7.87
N LEU A 91 10.06 -23.10 -8.36
CA LEU A 91 8.77 -22.54 -7.92
C LEU A 91 7.56 -23.34 -8.40
N GLY A 92 7.69 -24.05 -9.52
CA GLY A 92 6.65 -24.93 -10.06
C GLY A 92 5.27 -24.25 -10.10
N ARG A 93 4.29 -24.85 -9.42
CA ARG A 93 2.89 -24.40 -9.39
C ARG A 93 2.67 -23.05 -8.67
N ASN A 94 3.65 -22.52 -7.93
CA ASN A 94 3.49 -21.33 -7.09
C ASN A 94 3.90 -20.01 -7.79
N PHE A 95 4.57 -20.07 -8.95
CA PHE A 95 4.98 -18.89 -9.72
C PHE A 95 3.82 -17.93 -10.07
N PRO A 96 2.65 -18.41 -10.57
CA PRO A 96 1.53 -17.52 -10.89
C PRO A 96 1.02 -16.72 -9.68
N ALA A 97 1.08 -17.31 -8.49
CA ALA A 97 0.62 -16.68 -7.27
C ALA A 97 1.63 -15.64 -6.74
N ALA A 98 2.94 -15.86 -6.93
CA ALA A 98 3.98 -14.90 -6.57
C ALA A 98 3.89 -13.63 -7.44
N VAL A 99 3.70 -13.85 -8.75
CA VAL A 99 3.43 -12.79 -9.71
C VAL A 99 2.14 -12.04 -9.36
N LYS A 100 1.09 -12.75 -8.92
CA LYS A 100 -0.15 -12.12 -8.43
C LYS A 100 0.09 -11.22 -7.21
N ALA A 101 0.90 -11.62 -6.24
CA ALA A 101 1.21 -10.78 -5.07
C ALA A 101 1.95 -9.48 -5.45
N ALA A 102 2.91 -9.56 -6.37
CA ALA A 102 3.58 -8.39 -6.92
C ALA A 102 2.60 -7.47 -7.69
N PHE A 103 1.70 -8.04 -8.50
CA PHE A 103 0.65 -7.28 -9.19
C PHE A 103 -0.36 -6.65 -8.24
N ASN A 104 -0.72 -7.32 -7.13
CA ASN A 104 -1.60 -6.76 -6.12
C ASN A 104 -0.94 -5.56 -5.43
N THR A 105 0.36 -5.63 -5.16
CA THR A 105 1.15 -4.50 -4.65
C THR A 105 1.10 -3.33 -5.63
N LEU A 106 1.43 -3.55 -6.90
CA LEU A 106 1.37 -2.52 -7.94
C LEU A 106 -0.06 -1.94 -8.09
N ARG A 107 -1.08 -2.79 -8.04
CA ARG A 107 -2.48 -2.38 -8.12
C ARG A 107 -2.86 -1.47 -6.95
N LEU A 108 -2.51 -1.83 -5.72
CA LEU A 108 -2.80 -0.97 -4.57
C LEU A 108 -2.15 0.41 -4.74
N TYR A 109 -0.93 0.49 -5.24
CA TYR A 109 -0.27 1.76 -5.51
C TYR A 109 -1.02 2.61 -6.55
N ILE A 110 -1.40 2.01 -7.68
CA ILE A 110 -2.18 2.69 -8.74
C ILE A 110 -3.51 3.22 -8.18
N GLU A 111 -4.21 2.39 -7.39
CA GLU A 111 -5.53 2.76 -6.85
C GLU A 111 -5.42 3.77 -5.71
N SER A 112 -4.34 3.72 -4.92
CA SER A 112 -4.02 4.77 -3.94
C SER A 112 -3.82 6.13 -4.62
N ASN A 113 -3.12 6.16 -5.76
CA ASN A 113 -2.91 7.39 -6.53
C ASN A 113 -4.22 7.91 -7.13
N ARG A 114 -5.04 7.01 -7.69
CA ARG A 114 -6.37 7.37 -8.18
C ARG A 114 -7.24 7.96 -7.07
N LEU A 115 -7.29 7.34 -5.89
CA LEU A 115 -8.07 7.85 -4.76
C LEU A 115 -7.59 9.25 -4.34
N GLU A 116 -6.27 9.45 -4.28
CA GLU A 116 -5.68 10.74 -3.96
C GLU A 116 -6.01 11.81 -5.00
N GLU A 117 -5.97 11.49 -6.29
CA GLU A 117 -6.36 12.39 -7.37
C GLU A 117 -7.84 12.79 -7.28
N LEU A 118 -8.72 11.85 -6.92
CA LEU A 118 -10.14 12.12 -6.69
C LEU A 118 -10.33 13.08 -5.52
N LEU A 119 -9.67 12.82 -4.39
CA LEU A 119 -9.70 13.69 -3.21
C LEU A 119 -9.18 15.09 -3.54
N LEU A 120 -8.08 15.19 -4.29
CA LEU A 120 -7.53 16.47 -4.74
C LEU A 120 -8.48 17.22 -5.66
N ARG A 121 -9.18 16.51 -6.55
CA ARG A 121 -10.17 17.13 -7.42
C ARG A 121 -11.32 17.71 -6.60
N ILE A 122 -11.88 16.94 -5.66
CA ILE A 122 -12.95 17.38 -4.76
C ILE A 122 -12.51 18.58 -3.93
N ALA A 123 -11.28 18.56 -3.39
CA ALA A 123 -10.72 19.66 -2.62
C ALA A 123 -10.60 20.95 -3.44
N ARG A 124 -10.17 20.85 -4.71
CA ARG A 124 -10.07 21.99 -5.64
C ARG A 124 -11.45 22.55 -6.01
N GLU A 125 -12.39 21.68 -6.36
CA GLU A 125 -13.77 22.06 -6.69
C GLU A 125 -14.46 22.74 -5.49
N SER A 126 -14.07 22.37 -4.28
CA SER A 126 -14.54 22.96 -3.02
C SER A 126 -13.74 24.19 -2.56
N ASN A 127 -12.78 24.67 -3.36
CA ASN A 127 -11.88 25.80 -3.05
C ASN A 127 -11.19 25.67 -1.67
N VAL A 128 -10.78 24.46 -1.29
CA VAL A 128 -10.10 24.22 -0.01
C VAL A 128 -8.66 24.76 -0.06
N PRO A 129 -8.29 25.69 0.83
CA PRO A 129 -6.90 26.12 0.96
C PRO A 129 -6.01 24.98 1.47
N PRO A 130 -4.74 24.87 1.02
CA PRO A 130 -3.82 23.84 1.53
C PRO A 130 -3.72 23.77 3.06
N GLY A 131 -3.64 24.93 3.73
CA GLY A 131 -3.54 25.00 5.19
C GLY A 131 -4.82 24.57 5.96
N ASP A 132 -5.94 24.38 5.26
CA ASP A 132 -7.20 23.96 5.87
C ASP A 132 -7.45 22.45 5.74
N ILE A 133 -6.71 21.73 4.91
CA ILE A 133 -6.93 20.30 4.65
C ILE A 133 -6.84 19.46 5.93
N GLU A 134 -5.94 19.80 6.86
CA GLU A 134 -5.73 19.07 8.11
C GLU A 134 -6.91 19.22 9.09
N LYS A 135 -7.81 20.18 8.87
CA LYS A 135 -9.00 20.35 9.70
C LYS A 135 -9.95 19.17 9.48
N GLN A 136 -10.29 18.47 10.56
CA GLN A 136 -11.15 17.27 10.52
C GLN A 136 -12.42 17.47 9.68
N ALA A 137 -13.15 18.57 9.91
CA ALA A 137 -14.39 18.89 9.19
C ALA A 137 -14.17 19.11 7.67
N VAL A 138 -13.02 19.65 7.27
CA VAL A 138 -12.64 19.85 5.88
C VAL A 138 -12.33 18.51 5.24
N LEU A 139 -11.50 17.69 5.87
CA LEU A 139 -11.19 16.34 5.38
C LEU A 139 -12.45 15.47 5.27
N ALA A 140 -13.32 15.50 6.28
CA ALA A 140 -14.62 14.82 6.26
C ALA A 140 -15.52 15.27 5.11
N ARG A 141 -15.55 16.58 4.80
CA ARG A 141 -16.27 17.11 3.63
C ARG A 141 -15.69 16.58 2.32
N ILE A 142 -14.36 16.53 2.18
CA ILE A 142 -13.71 15.98 0.98
C ILE A 142 -14.01 14.48 0.86
N MET A 143 -13.90 13.72 1.95
CA MET A 143 -14.19 12.29 1.99
C MET A 143 -15.64 11.98 1.60
N ARG A 144 -16.62 12.78 2.04
CA ARG A 144 -18.04 12.65 1.62
C ARG A 144 -18.26 12.86 0.13
N GLY A 145 -17.38 13.58 -0.55
CA GLY A 145 -17.44 13.76 -1.99
C GLY A 145 -16.96 12.55 -2.79
N LEU A 146 -16.33 11.55 -2.15
CA LEU A 146 -15.86 10.36 -2.83
C LEU A 146 -17.03 9.44 -3.23
N PRO A 147 -17.05 8.90 -4.46
CA PRO A 147 -17.99 7.86 -4.80
C PRO A 147 -17.72 6.61 -3.97
N GLN A 148 -18.76 6.05 -3.33
CA GLN A 148 -18.66 4.84 -2.49
C GLN A 148 -17.92 3.69 -3.17
N LYS A 149 -18.18 3.47 -4.47
CA LYS A 149 -17.51 2.44 -5.28
C LYS A 149 -15.99 2.56 -5.31
N GLU A 150 -15.44 3.78 -5.26
CA GLU A 150 -14.00 4.02 -5.30
C GLU A 150 -13.37 3.68 -3.94
N VAL A 151 -14.09 3.98 -2.84
CA VAL A 151 -13.69 3.63 -1.47
C VAL A 151 -13.72 2.12 -1.28
N ASP A 152 -14.79 1.46 -1.71
CA ASP A 152 -14.93 0.00 -1.61
C ASP A 152 -13.86 -0.72 -2.44
N LYS A 153 -13.56 -0.21 -3.64
CA LYS A 153 -12.50 -0.74 -4.48
C LYS A 153 -11.13 -0.59 -3.83
N PHE A 154 -10.80 0.59 -3.31
CA PHE A 154 -9.54 0.81 -2.58
C PHE A 154 -9.42 -0.15 -1.39
N ARG A 155 -10.49 -0.30 -0.58
CA ARG A 155 -10.50 -1.22 0.56
C ARG A 155 -10.30 -2.67 0.14
N GLN A 156 -10.97 -3.12 -0.94
CA GLN A 156 -10.79 -4.47 -1.47
C GLN A 156 -9.35 -4.70 -1.98
N ASP A 157 -8.77 -3.74 -2.68
CA ASP A 157 -7.39 -3.84 -3.17
C ASP A 157 -6.37 -3.84 -2.00
N LEU A 158 -6.65 -3.09 -0.92
CA LEU A 158 -5.88 -3.12 0.32
C LEU A 158 -5.93 -4.50 0.99
N LEU A 159 -7.12 -5.09 1.13
CA LEU A 159 -7.28 -6.42 1.72
C LEU A 159 -6.61 -7.50 0.88
N GLN A 160 -6.73 -7.45 -0.45
CA GLN A 160 -6.07 -8.39 -1.35
C GLN A 160 -4.54 -8.32 -1.22
N LEU A 161 -3.98 -7.13 -0.99
CA LEU A 161 -2.56 -7.02 -0.65
C LEU A 161 -2.25 -7.77 0.63
N PHE A 162 -2.93 -7.46 1.75
CA PHE A 162 -2.61 -8.08 3.03
C PHE A 162 -2.87 -9.60 3.02
N GLU A 163 -3.88 -10.09 2.31
CA GLU A 163 -4.09 -11.53 2.06
C GLU A 163 -2.89 -12.16 1.32
N SER A 164 -2.33 -11.44 0.35
CA SER A 164 -1.15 -11.89 -0.39
C SER A 164 0.09 -11.93 0.52
N LEU A 165 0.22 -10.96 1.42
CA LEU A 165 1.32 -10.89 2.39
C LEU A 165 1.19 -11.95 3.49
N ALA A 166 -0.03 -12.27 3.91
CA ALA A 166 -0.32 -13.30 4.91
C ALA A 166 -0.01 -14.73 4.42
N ASN A 167 0.09 -14.93 3.10
CA ASN A 167 0.56 -16.19 2.53
C ASN A 167 2.08 -16.31 2.61
N VAL A 168 2.59 -16.53 3.83
CA VAL A 168 4.02 -16.57 4.16
C VAL A 168 4.83 -17.51 3.23
N PRO A 169 4.40 -18.76 2.94
CA PRO A 169 5.15 -19.63 2.03
C PRO A 169 5.31 -19.02 0.63
N LEU A 170 4.23 -18.46 0.09
CA LEU A 170 4.25 -17.82 -1.22
C LEU A 170 5.09 -16.55 -1.22
N LEU A 171 4.99 -15.74 -0.16
CA LEU A 171 5.73 -14.50 -0.02
C LEU A 171 7.25 -14.77 0.04
N ARG A 172 7.69 -15.78 0.80
CA ARG A 172 9.10 -16.21 0.83
C ARG A 172 9.59 -16.60 -0.56
N SER A 173 8.81 -17.38 -1.31
CA SER A 173 9.20 -17.74 -2.68
C SER A 173 9.21 -16.53 -3.62
N SER A 174 8.29 -15.57 -3.44
CA SER A 174 8.25 -14.33 -4.23
C SER A 174 9.50 -13.48 -4.00
N LEU A 175 9.93 -13.34 -2.73
CA LEU A 175 11.14 -12.60 -2.36
C LEU A 175 12.40 -13.21 -2.97
N GLN A 176 12.50 -14.54 -3.03
CA GLN A 176 13.62 -15.22 -3.71
C GLN A 176 13.70 -14.88 -5.21
N ILE A 177 12.54 -14.80 -5.90
CA ILE A 177 12.50 -14.37 -7.32
C ILE A 177 12.95 -12.92 -7.44
N MET A 178 12.44 -12.06 -6.57
CA MET A 178 12.76 -10.63 -6.62
C MET A 178 14.23 -10.39 -6.32
N GLU A 179 14.83 -11.12 -5.39
CA GLU A 179 16.26 -11.04 -5.07
C GLU A 179 17.12 -11.42 -6.28
N HIS A 180 16.81 -12.55 -6.94
CA HIS A 180 17.47 -12.94 -8.19
C HIS A 180 17.28 -11.88 -9.30
N SER A 181 16.08 -11.31 -9.40
CA SER A 181 15.79 -10.25 -10.37
C SER A 181 16.59 -8.98 -10.08
N ARG A 182 16.77 -8.62 -8.80
CA ARG A 182 17.58 -7.47 -8.36
C ARG A 182 19.03 -7.66 -8.79
N GLU A 183 19.61 -8.83 -8.54
CA GLU A 183 20.98 -9.14 -8.95
C GLU A 183 21.18 -9.00 -10.47
N ILE A 184 20.25 -9.52 -11.28
CA ILE A 184 20.31 -9.36 -12.74
C ILE A 184 20.22 -7.89 -13.12
N MET A 185 19.25 -7.17 -12.58
CA MET A 185 19.02 -5.77 -12.95
C MET A 185 20.18 -4.87 -12.55
N GLN A 186 20.81 -5.13 -11.41
CA GLN A 186 22.02 -4.43 -10.95
C GLN A 186 23.21 -4.67 -11.89
N ASN A 187 23.38 -5.90 -12.38
CA ASN A 187 24.48 -6.28 -13.28
C ASN A 187 24.25 -5.91 -14.75
N ARG A 188 23.04 -5.46 -15.12
CA ARG A 188 22.63 -5.17 -16.50
C ARG A 188 22.16 -3.72 -16.68
N ALA A 189 23.04 -2.78 -16.31
CA ALA A 189 22.79 -1.35 -16.52
C ALA A 189 22.63 -0.96 -18.01
N ASP A 190 23.03 -1.83 -18.94
CA ASP A 190 22.79 -1.73 -20.39
C ASP A 190 21.32 -1.95 -20.78
N ILE A 191 20.53 -2.62 -19.93
CA ILE A 191 19.12 -2.94 -20.16
C ILE A 191 18.19 -2.17 -19.22
N TYR A 192 18.58 -2.06 -17.95
CA TYR A 192 17.74 -1.48 -16.90
C TYR A 192 18.29 -0.13 -16.45
N THR A 193 17.39 0.85 -16.36
CA THR A 193 17.73 2.18 -15.86
C THR A 193 17.84 2.19 -14.32
N ALA A 194 18.38 3.28 -13.76
CA ALA A 194 18.44 3.46 -12.31
C ALA A 194 17.05 3.49 -11.67
N ASP A 195 16.09 4.16 -12.31
CA ASP A 195 14.74 4.29 -11.77
C ASP A 195 13.96 2.96 -11.82
N GLU A 196 14.19 2.14 -12.85
CA GLU A 196 13.61 0.79 -12.94
C GLU A 196 14.15 -0.13 -11.84
N ARG A 197 15.45 -0.04 -11.53
CA ARG A 197 16.02 -0.74 -10.37
C ARG A 197 15.40 -0.24 -9.07
N ALA A 198 15.28 1.07 -8.91
CA ALA A 198 14.66 1.66 -7.72
C ALA A 198 13.22 1.18 -7.51
N GLY A 199 12.44 1.02 -8.59
CA GLY A 199 11.09 0.44 -8.51
C GLY A 199 11.08 -0.97 -7.94
N LEU A 200 12.01 -1.83 -8.38
CA LEU A 200 12.13 -3.19 -7.86
C LEU A 200 12.53 -3.20 -6.37
N GLU A 201 13.43 -2.29 -5.95
CA GLU A 201 13.84 -2.12 -4.55
C GLU A 201 12.65 -1.73 -3.66
N VAL A 202 11.80 -0.81 -4.10
CA VAL A 202 10.61 -0.38 -3.34
C VAL A 202 9.65 -1.56 -3.13
N GLY A 203 9.37 -2.31 -4.20
CA GLY A 203 8.54 -3.52 -4.11
C GLY A 203 9.14 -4.58 -3.18
N TYR A 204 10.45 -4.83 -3.30
CA TYR A 204 11.16 -5.81 -2.48
C TYR A 204 11.13 -5.44 -0.99
N ALA A 205 11.36 -4.16 -0.66
CA ALA A 205 11.30 -3.68 0.72
C ALA A 205 9.91 -3.87 1.33
N MET A 206 8.85 -3.58 0.56
CA MET A 206 7.47 -3.77 1.00
C MET A 206 7.13 -5.24 1.25
N LEU A 207 7.50 -6.15 0.34
CA LEU A 207 7.27 -7.58 0.54
C LEU A 207 8.08 -8.13 1.72
N THR A 208 9.30 -7.65 1.91
CA THR A 208 10.15 -8.02 3.07
C THR A 208 9.52 -7.59 4.39
N ALA A 209 9.02 -6.36 4.47
CA ALA A 209 8.32 -5.87 5.65
C ALA A 209 7.02 -6.65 5.91
N GLY A 210 6.30 -7.01 4.85
CA GLY A 210 5.12 -7.87 4.95
C GLY A 210 5.46 -9.27 5.47
N LEU A 211 6.59 -9.84 5.03
CA LEU A 211 7.07 -11.14 5.52
C LEU A 211 7.41 -11.06 7.00
N HIS A 212 8.21 -10.07 7.40
CA HIS A 212 8.54 -9.83 8.82
C HIS A 212 7.28 -9.70 9.67
N PHE A 213 6.26 -9.03 9.14
CA PHE A 213 4.99 -8.91 9.83
C PHE A 213 4.27 -10.28 9.92
N PHE A 214 4.03 -11.00 8.83
CA PHE A 214 3.19 -12.20 8.92
C PHE A 214 3.89 -13.48 9.35
N GLU A 215 5.23 -13.57 9.27
CA GLU A 215 5.93 -14.85 9.45
C GLU A 215 5.82 -15.46 10.85
N GLN A 216 5.58 -14.64 11.86
CA GLN A 216 5.45 -15.08 13.26
C GLN A 216 3.98 -15.33 13.66
N MET A 217 3.03 -15.14 12.75
CA MET A 217 1.60 -15.34 13.01
C MET A 217 1.16 -16.75 12.61
N SER A 218 0.28 -17.35 13.43
CA SER A 218 -0.55 -18.46 13.00
C SER A 218 -1.54 -18.03 11.91
N ALA A 219 -2.08 -19.00 11.17
CA ALA A 219 -3.09 -18.73 10.15
C ALA A 219 -4.35 -18.06 10.74
N GLN A 220 -4.73 -18.44 11.96
CA GLN A 220 -5.86 -17.86 12.68
C GLN A 220 -5.59 -16.40 13.07
N GLU A 221 -4.42 -16.11 13.62
CA GLU A 221 -4.03 -14.73 13.96
C GLU A 221 -3.98 -13.85 12.72
N ALA A 222 -3.36 -14.33 11.63
CA ALA A 222 -3.32 -13.60 10.37
C ALA A 222 -4.74 -13.30 9.86
N GLN A 223 -5.66 -14.27 9.88
CA GLN A 223 -7.05 -14.07 9.47
C GLN A 223 -7.78 -13.04 10.34
N LEU A 224 -7.57 -13.07 11.66
CA LEU A 224 -8.14 -12.08 12.58
C LEU A 224 -7.61 -10.68 12.27
N VAL A 225 -6.30 -10.54 12.02
CA VAL A 225 -5.70 -9.26 11.64
C VAL A 225 -6.27 -8.74 10.32
N LEU A 226 -6.45 -9.60 9.32
CA LEU A 226 -7.07 -9.23 8.04
C LEU A 226 -8.50 -8.71 8.24
N HIS A 227 -9.30 -9.41 9.05
CA HIS A 227 -10.64 -8.97 9.40
C HIS A 227 -10.61 -7.63 10.15
N GLY A 228 -9.72 -7.49 11.13
CA GLY A 228 -9.54 -6.24 11.87
C GLY A 228 -9.16 -5.06 11.00
N ILE A 229 -8.33 -5.27 9.97
CA ILE A 229 -8.00 -4.25 8.95
C ILE A 229 -9.25 -3.83 8.17
N ASP A 230 -10.12 -4.75 7.74
CA ASP A 230 -11.36 -4.36 7.07
C ASP A 230 -12.28 -3.57 8.01
N THR A 231 -12.49 -4.09 9.24
CA THR A 231 -13.36 -3.49 10.25
C THR A 231 -12.92 -2.07 10.62
N ILE A 232 -11.62 -1.83 10.82
CA ILE A 232 -11.11 -0.51 11.20
C ILE A 232 -11.22 0.50 10.05
N GLU A 233 -10.98 0.07 8.82
CA GLU A 233 -11.06 0.92 7.63
C GLU A 233 -12.50 1.36 7.35
N ILE A 234 -13.47 0.44 7.50
CA ILE A 234 -14.89 0.78 7.32
C ILE A 234 -15.45 1.60 8.49
N ASP A 235 -15.06 1.32 9.75
CA ASP A 235 -15.42 2.16 10.90
C ASP A 235 -14.93 3.59 10.72
N TRP A 236 -13.67 3.76 10.34
CA TRP A 236 -13.09 5.08 10.11
C TRP A 236 -13.83 5.82 9.00
N TYR A 237 -14.02 5.19 7.84
CA TYR A 237 -14.72 5.81 6.72
C TYR A 237 -16.14 6.23 7.10
N ASN A 238 -16.90 5.36 7.77
CA ASN A 238 -18.26 5.65 8.23
C ASN A 238 -18.29 6.83 9.20
N ARG A 239 -17.34 6.92 10.14
CA ARG A 239 -17.23 8.08 11.04
C ARG A 239 -16.90 9.36 10.27
N MET A 240 -15.97 9.30 9.31
CA MET A 240 -15.61 10.47 8.50
C MET A 240 -16.79 11.01 7.70
N ILE A 241 -17.67 10.16 7.18
CA ILE A 241 -18.84 10.61 6.41
C ILE A 241 -20.05 10.96 7.30
N ALA A 242 -20.11 10.44 8.53
CA ALA A 242 -21.12 10.80 9.53
C ALA A 242 -20.81 12.15 10.22
N GLU A 243 -19.55 12.60 10.17
CA GLU A 243 -19.12 13.89 10.70
C GLU A 243 -19.95 15.01 10.05
N THR A 244 -20.88 15.56 10.82
CA THR A 244 -21.68 16.71 10.39
C THR A 244 -20.80 17.95 10.52
N PRO A 245 -20.68 18.80 9.48
CA PRO A 245 -19.93 20.03 9.62
C PRO A 245 -20.58 20.85 10.72
N SER A 246 -19.88 21.07 11.83
CA SER A 246 -20.24 22.10 12.78
C SER A 246 -20.17 23.42 12.03
N ILE A 247 -21.34 23.95 11.66
CA ILE A 247 -21.49 25.30 11.16
C ILE A 247 -21.15 26.20 12.34
N GLN A 248 -19.87 26.54 12.49
CA GLN A 248 -19.48 27.70 13.28
C GLN A 248 -19.68 28.91 12.35
N ASN A 249 -20.82 29.58 12.58
CA ASN A 249 -21.11 30.92 12.07
C ASN A 249 -20.04 31.92 12.51
#